data_AF-A0A2R5EP30-F1
#
_entry.id   AF-A0A2R5EP30-F1
#
_cell.length_a   1.000
_cell.length_b   1.000
_cell.length_c   1.000
_cell.angle_alpha   90.00
_cell.angle_beta   90.00
_cell.angle_gamma   90.00
#
_symmetry.space_group_name_H-M   'P 1'
#
loop_
_entity.id
_entity.type
_entity.pdbx_description
1 polymer ?
#
loop_
_entity_poly.entity_id
_entity_poly.type
_entity_poly.pdbx_seq_one_letter_code
_entity_poly.pdbx_strand_id
1 'polypeptide(L)'
;MINNEKIERLSLFKDVVEIAKQKGIDVRFSNSEEINTSSDLGTSSYDPQKKIIQIDIHSSAINREEVYIHELLHAKSYLVGYPYIQSYNMIQMNSYMHKVIGSINNSFHHYIMVYPEMKRMGYSQYDIDKQFIDNIVENCDKTFVGTEKLAHAANLLELYLRSPESIEKLEEKIQRHQADEYQLFIEMKNSILQVSTPLEMRRAYAKVLMKLNEFVFKITKESLYLNIIILVSPIFPDSYYEEPASNSLYTLKLNGYPHVFVLDKDSNQCCYFLSNSGKDLDKSYVDNILQQFKLSDFIKMLG
;
A
#
# COMPACT_ATOMS: atom_id res chain seq x y z
N MET A 1 5.42 24.80 -4.36
CA MET A 1 4.83 25.31 -5.62
C MET A 1 5.58 24.67 -6.76
N ILE A 2 4.92 23.83 -7.55
CA ILE A 2 5.50 23.35 -8.80
C ILE A 2 5.40 24.50 -9.81
N ASN A 3 6.53 25.01 -10.29
CA ASN A 3 6.56 25.93 -11.43
C ASN A 3 6.40 25.15 -12.75
N ASN A 4 5.28 24.45 -12.91
CA ASN A 4 4.96 23.73 -14.15
C ASN A 4 3.50 23.96 -14.52
N GLU A 5 3.23 25.13 -15.11
CA GLU A 5 1.89 25.55 -15.55
C GLU A 5 1.21 24.51 -16.47
N LYS A 6 1.98 23.65 -17.13
CA LYS A 6 1.45 22.58 -17.98
C LYS A 6 0.71 21.52 -17.16
N ILE A 7 1.23 21.19 -15.98
CA ILE A 7 0.64 20.18 -15.07
C ILE A 7 -0.63 20.73 -14.41
N GLU A 8 -0.64 21.98 -13.97
CA GLU A 8 -1.81 22.62 -13.35
C GLU A 8 -3.01 22.72 -14.31
N ARG A 9 -2.76 22.66 -15.62
CA ARG A 9 -3.78 22.67 -16.67
C ARG A 9 -4.41 21.29 -16.92
N LEU A 10 -3.80 20.20 -16.43
CA LEU A 10 -4.35 18.84 -16.57
C LEU A 10 -5.71 18.73 -15.88
N SER A 11 -6.68 18.09 -16.55
CA SER A 11 -7.99 17.83 -15.96
C SER A 11 -7.89 16.98 -14.69
N LEU A 12 -6.98 16.01 -14.68
CA LEU A 12 -6.69 15.16 -13.52
C LEU A 12 -6.21 15.99 -12.31
N PHE A 13 -5.33 16.97 -12.52
CA PHE A 13 -4.85 17.84 -11.44
C PHE A 13 -6.00 18.60 -10.79
N LYS A 14 -6.87 19.21 -11.61
CA LYS A 14 -8.03 19.97 -11.13
C LYS A 14 -9.00 19.09 -10.35
N ASP A 15 -9.27 17.89 -10.86
CA ASP A 15 -10.12 16.89 -10.22
C ASP A 15 -9.56 16.47 -8.84
N VAL A 16 -8.26 16.16 -8.76
CA VAL A 16 -7.58 15.83 -7.50
C VAL A 16 -7.68 16.97 -6.49
N VAL A 17 -7.39 18.21 -6.89
CA VAL A 17 -7.46 19.38 -6.00
C VAL A 17 -8.89 19.65 -5.55
N GLU A 18 -9.87 19.48 -6.44
CA GLU A 18 -11.29 19.68 -6.12
C GLU A 18 -11.78 18.65 -5.08
N ILE A 19 -11.52 17.36 -5.31
CA ILE A 19 -11.90 16.30 -4.37
C ILE A 19 -11.20 16.49 -3.03
N ALA A 20 -9.90 16.82 -3.03
CA ALA A 20 -9.15 17.06 -1.81
C ALA A 20 -9.74 18.22 -1.00
N LYS A 21 -10.09 19.33 -1.67
CA LYS A 21 -10.75 20.48 -1.03
C LYS A 21 -12.09 20.10 -0.40
N GLN A 22 -12.93 19.33 -1.10
CA GLN A 22 -14.21 18.84 -0.57
C GLN A 22 -14.03 17.98 0.69
N LYS A 23 -12.92 17.25 0.79
CA LYS A 23 -12.58 16.38 1.93
C LYS A 23 -11.75 17.07 3.03
N GLY A 24 -11.39 18.35 2.84
CA GLY A 24 -10.51 19.07 3.76
C GLY A 24 -9.11 18.45 3.86
N ILE A 25 -8.61 17.90 2.75
CA ILE A 25 -7.27 17.33 2.60
C ILE A 25 -6.41 18.31 1.82
N ASP A 26 -5.21 18.60 2.32
CA ASP A 26 -4.21 19.44 1.68
C ASP A 26 -3.36 18.59 0.71
N VAL A 27 -3.17 19.06 -0.53
CA VAL A 27 -2.32 18.39 -1.52
C VAL A 27 -1.08 19.25 -1.72
N ARG A 28 0.05 18.71 -1.28
CA ARG A 28 1.35 19.38 -1.34
C ARG A 28 2.20 18.77 -2.42
N PHE A 29 2.90 19.64 -3.12
CA PHE A 29 3.88 19.24 -4.11
C PHE A 29 5.25 19.79 -3.75
N SER A 30 6.24 18.91 -3.79
CA SER A 30 7.64 19.29 -3.64
C SER A 30 8.50 18.67 -4.75
N ASN A 31 9.67 19.28 -4.96
CA ASN A 31 10.70 18.69 -5.79
C ASN A 31 11.75 18.13 -4.85
N SER A 32 12.06 16.85 -4.97
CA SER A 32 13.14 16.22 -4.21
C SER A 32 14.43 16.20 -5.03
N GLU A 33 15.56 16.40 -4.34
CA GLU A 33 16.87 16.10 -4.91
C GLU A 33 17.01 14.59 -5.10
N GLU A 34 17.78 14.21 -6.11
CA GLU A 34 18.05 12.80 -6.44
C GLU A 34 18.77 12.13 -5.26
N ILE A 35 18.04 11.29 -4.53
CA ILE A 35 18.66 10.39 -3.56
C ILE A 35 19.21 9.22 -4.37
N ASN A 36 20.54 9.12 -4.46
CA ASN A 36 21.33 8.13 -5.24
C ASN A 36 20.96 6.63 -5.05
N THR A 37 19.94 6.31 -4.25
CA THR A 37 19.53 4.95 -3.89
C THR A 37 18.10 4.60 -4.27
N SER A 38 17.31 5.54 -4.81
CA SER A 38 15.92 5.33 -5.25
C SER A 38 15.82 5.34 -6.78
N SER A 39 15.25 4.28 -7.36
CA SER A 39 14.88 4.22 -8.78
C SER A 39 13.56 4.94 -9.09
N ASP A 40 12.83 5.36 -8.06
CA ASP A 40 11.52 5.96 -8.23
C ASP A 40 11.69 7.39 -8.76
N LEU A 41 10.90 7.77 -9.74
CA LEU A 41 10.95 9.11 -10.36
C LEU A 41 10.00 10.11 -9.69
N GLY A 42 9.10 9.59 -8.87
CA GLY A 42 8.15 10.33 -8.05
C GLY A 42 7.59 9.45 -6.95
N THR A 43 6.99 10.07 -5.95
CA THR A 43 6.25 9.36 -4.90
C THR A 43 5.02 10.14 -4.48
N SER A 44 3.97 9.41 -4.09
CA SER A 44 2.73 9.97 -3.56
C SER A 44 2.37 9.26 -2.26
N SER A 45 2.31 10.02 -1.17
CA SER A 45 2.04 9.50 0.17
C SER A 45 0.92 10.27 0.84
N TYR A 46 0.14 9.58 1.68
CA TYR A 46 -0.97 10.17 2.42
C TYR A 46 -0.73 10.07 3.93
N ASP A 47 -0.70 11.23 4.60
CA ASP A 47 -0.71 11.36 6.06
C ASP A 47 -2.15 11.65 6.52
N PRO A 48 -2.89 10.63 7.00
CA PRO A 48 -4.28 10.76 7.41
C PRO A 48 -4.45 11.63 8.67
N GLN A 49 -3.46 11.68 9.55
CA GLN A 49 -3.52 12.44 10.80
C GLN A 49 -3.41 13.93 10.50
N LYS A 50 -2.52 14.31 9.57
CA LYS A 50 -2.37 15.70 9.14
C LYS A 50 -3.32 16.08 8.01
N LYS A 51 -4.04 15.11 7.43
CA LYS A 51 -4.85 15.26 6.22
C LYS A 51 -4.04 15.88 5.07
N ILE A 52 -2.84 15.36 4.83
CA ILE A 52 -1.93 15.84 3.78
C ILE A 52 -1.65 14.70 2.82
N ILE A 53 -1.83 14.94 1.52
CA ILE A 53 -1.21 14.13 0.47
C ILE A 53 0.05 14.87 0.01
N GLN A 54 1.20 14.22 0.13
CA GLN A 54 2.48 14.73 -0.33
C GLN A 54 2.84 14.03 -1.64
N ILE A 55 3.05 14.82 -2.70
CA ILE A 55 3.51 14.38 -4.01
C ILE A 55 4.89 14.97 -4.25
N ASP A 56 5.89 14.10 -4.35
CA ASP A 56 7.29 14.47 -4.55
C ASP A 56 7.75 13.99 -5.92
N ILE A 57 8.21 14.91 -6.77
CA ILE A 57 8.77 14.57 -8.08
C ILE A 57 10.28 14.80 -8.05
N HIS A 58 11.04 13.80 -8.50
CA HIS A 58 12.50 13.91 -8.57
C HIS A 58 12.91 14.93 -9.62
N SER A 59 13.98 15.67 -9.36
CA SER A 59 14.52 16.67 -10.29
C SER A 59 14.82 16.10 -11.68
N SER A 60 15.24 14.83 -11.77
CA SER A 60 15.50 14.13 -13.04
C SER A 60 14.23 13.84 -13.86
N ALA A 61 13.04 13.89 -13.24
CA ALA A 61 11.75 13.62 -13.87
C ALA A 61 10.81 14.84 -13.91
N ILE A 62 11.27 16.03 -13.50
CA ILE A 62 10.45 17.25 -13.39
C ILE A 62 9.79 17.70 -14.72
N ASN A 63 10.33 17.25 -15.86
CA ASN A 63 9.80 17.54 -17.20
C ASN A 63 8.97 16.38 -17.79
N ARG A 64 8.77 15.29 -17.05
CA ARG A 64 8.07 14.08 -17.50
C ARG A 64 6.62 14.11 -17.03
N GLU A 65 5.72 14.52 -17.92
CA GLU A 65 4.29 14.65 -17.63
C GLU A 65 3.65 13.34 -17.14
N GLU A 66 4.08 12.20 -17.71
CA GLU A 66 3.62 10.87 -17.33
C GLU A 66 3.94 10.51 -15.88
N VAL A 67 5.01 11.07 -15.28
CA VAL A 67 5.36 10.87 -13.87
C VAL A 67 4.41 11.65 -12.98
N TYR A 68 4.08 12.90 -13.33
CA TYR A 68 3.07 13.66 -12.58
C TYR A 68 1.70 12.98 -12.61
N ILE A 69 1.29 12.46 -13.77
CA ILE A 69 0.01 11.76 -13.92
C ILE A 69 -0.01 10.51 -13.06
N HIS A 70 1.09 9.74 -13.05
CA HIS A 70 1.24 8.56 -12.19
C HIS A 70 1.02 8.92 -10.70
N GLU A 71 1.72 9.92 -10.18
CA GLU A 71 1.60 10.30 -8.77
C GLU A 71 0.25 10.96 -8.42
N LEU A 72 -0.35 11.69 -9.36
CA LEU A 72 -1.70 12.22 -9.22
C LEU A 72 -2.75 11.11 -9.16
N LEU A 73 -2.56 10.00 -9.86
CA LEU A 73 -3.46 8.85 -9.80
C LEU A 73 -3.35 8.11 -8.46
N HIS A 74 -2.15 7.97 -7.90
CA HIS A 74 -1.99 7.52 -6.50
C HIS A 74 -2.71 8.44 -5.52
N ALA A 75 -2.52 9.76 -5.65
CA ALA A 75 -3.22 10.74 -4.82
C ALA A 75 -4.75 10.62 -4.96
N LYS A 76 -5.25 10.49 -6.19
CA LYS A 76 -6.67 10.29 -6.47
C LYS A 76 -7.20 9.00 -5.84
N SER A 77 -6.41 7.92 -5.86
CA SER A 77 -6.76 6.65 -5.21
C SER A 77 -7.07 6.83 -3.72
N TYR A 78 -6.21 7.54 -2.99
CA TYR A 78 -6.46 7.88 -1.58
C TYR A 78 -7.73 8.75 -1.42
N LEU A 79 -7.91 9.74 -2.29
CA LEU A 79 -9.05 10.65 -2.25
C LEU A 79 -10.39 9.96 -2.51
N VAL A 80 -10.44 8.92 -3.35
CA VAL A 80 -11.67 8.14 -3.59
C VAL A 80 -11.90 7.04 -2.54
N GLY A 81 -11.05 6.96 -1.53
CA GLY A 81 -11.23 6.10 -0.36
C GLY A 81 -10.60 4.72 -0.48
N TYR A 82 -9.76 4.45 -1.49
CA TYR A 82 -8.94 3.24 -1.48
C TYR A 82 -7.97 3.27 -0.29
N PRO A 83 -7.73 2.11 0.34
CA PRO A 83 -7.02 2.10 1.59
C PRO A 83 -5.54 2.46 1.41
N TYR A 84 -5.01 3.19 2.39
CA TYR A 84 -3.57 3.33 2.60
C TYR A 84 -3.10 2.30 3.62
N ILE A 85 -1.80 2.03 3.62
CA ILE A 85 -1.16 1.23 4.66
C ILE A 85 -0.13 2.06 5.42
N GLN A 86 0.06 1.73 6.69
CA GLN A 86 1.03 2.39 7.54
C GLN A 86 1.76 1.36 8.40
N SER A 87 3.09 1.35 8.30
CA SER A 87 3.96 0.72 9.28
C SER A 87 4.40 1.76 10.31
N TYR A 88 4.24 1.50 11.60
CA TYR A 88 4.66 2.44 12.63
C TYR A 88 6.16 2.34 12.90
N ASN A 89 6.85 3.47 13.02
CA ASN A 89 8.32 3.52 13.15
C ASN A 89 8.88 2.77 14.38
N MET A 90 8.05 2.54 15.41
CA MET A 90 8.45 1.80 16.61
C MET A 90 8.35 0.27 16.45
N ILE A 91 7.72 -0.20 15.38
CA ILE A 91 7.64 -1.63 15.09
C ILE A 91 8.95 -2.06 14.46
N GLN A 92 9.73 -2.83 15.20
CA GLN A 92 10.99 -3.35 14.71
C GLN A 92 10.72 -4.43 13.67
N MET A 93 10.91 -4.06 12.42
CA MET A 93 10.87 -4.97 11.29
C MET A 93 12.13 -4.74 10.46
N ASN A 94 12.63 -5.78 9.82
CA ASN A 94 13.78 -5.63 8.97
C ASN A 94 13.47 -4.64 7.83
N SER A 95 14.39 -3.72 7.56
CA SER A 95 14.25 -2.67 6.54
C SER A 95 13.79 -3.19 5.16
N TYR A 96 14.19 -4.41 4.78
CA TYR A 96 13.75 -5.01 3.51
C TYR A 96 12.24 -5.23 3.46
N MET A 97 11.60 -5.58 4.59
CA MET A 97 10.16 -5.80 4.63
C MET A 97 9.39 -4.50 4.42
N HIS A 98 9.87 -3.37 4.92
CA HIS A 98 9.26 -2.07 4.64
C HIS A 98 9.23 -1.79 3.13
N LYS A 99 10.31 -2.15 2.41
CA LYS A 99 10.36 -2.04 0.95
C LYS A 99 9.37 -2.98 0.26
N VAL A 100 9.30 -4.24 0.69
CA VAL A 100 8.34 -5.22 0.15
C VAL A 100 6.90 -4.74 0.37
N ILE A 101 6.58 -4.29 1.58
CA ILE A 101 5.24 -3.79 1.92
C ILE A 101 4.90 -2.53 1.13
N GLY A 102 5.84 -1.61 0.97
CA GLY A 102 5.69 -0.43 0.11
C GLY A 102 5.47 -0.80 -1.36
N SER A 103 6.23 -1.77 -1.88
CA SER A 103 6.07 -2.29 -3.24
C SER A 103 4.69 -2.94 -3.43
N ILE A 104 4.23 -3.75 -2.48
CA ILE A 104 2.89 -4.34 -2.52
C ILE A 104 1.81 -3.27 -2.48
N ASN A 105 1.94 -2.26 -1.62
CA ASN A 105 1.03 -1.12 -1.62
C ASN A 105 0.96 -0.47 -3.00
N ASN A 106 2.12 -0.21 -3.59
CA ASN A 106 2.21 0.38 -4.91
C ASN A 106 1.49 -0.46 -5.97
N SER A 107 1.73 -1.78 -5.98
CA SER A 107 1.10 -2.71 -6.91
C SER A 107 -0.43 -2.77 -6.78
N PHE A 108 -0.98 -2.66 -5.56
CA PHE A 108 -2.44 -2.57 -5.39
C PHE A 108 -3.01 -1.31 -6.06
N HIS A 109 -2.39 -0.16 -5.81
CA HIS A 109 -2.82 1.12 -6.41
C HIS A 109 -2.60 1.13 -7.92
N HIS A 110 -1.52 0.51 -8.40
CA HIS A 110 -1.25 0.31 -9.82
C HIS A 110 -2.31 -0.50 -10.54
N TYR A 111 -2.73 -1.61 -9.93
CA TYR A 111 -3.77 -2.45 -10.49
C TYR A 111 -5.12 -1.73 -10.58
N ILE A 112 -5.53 -1.04 -9.50
CA ILE A 112 -6.89 -0.55 -9.37
C ILE A 112 -7.12 0.83 -9.98
N MET A 113 -6.08 1.67 -10.01
CA MET A 113 -6.20 3.08 -10.40
C MET A 113 -5.16 3.46 -11.45
N VAL A 114 -3.86 3.27 -11.18
CA VAL A 114 -2.83 3.95 -11.98
C VAL A 114 -2.75 3.43 -13.41
N TYR A 115 -2.45 2.15 -13.64
CA TYR A 115 -2.29 1.63 -15.01
C TYR A 115 -3.58 1.68 -15.84
N PRO A 116 -4.77 1.32 -15.31
CA PRO A 116 -6.02 1.45 -16.05
C PRO A 116 -6.29 2.89 -16.50
N GLU A 117 -6.11 3.87 -15.61
CA GLU A 117 -6.41 5.27 -15.91
C GLU A 117 -5.37 5.90 -16.82
N MET A 118 -4.07 5.59 -16.66
CA MET A 118 -3.04 6.04 -17.60
C MET A 118 -3.33 5.55 -19.02
N LYS A 119 -3.70 4.26 -19.17
CA LYS A 119 -4.10 3.68 -20.46
C LYS A 119 -5.35 4.37 -21.02
N ARG A 120 -6.36 4.66 -20.19
CA ARG A 120 -7.58 5.38 -20.57
C ARG A 120 -7.31 6.80 -21.05
N MET A 121 -6.34 7.48 -20.42
CA MET A 121 -5.92 8.84 -20.77
C MET A 121 -4.93 8.89 -21.94
N GLY A 122 -4.43 7.74 -22.42
CA GLY A 122 -3.46 7.66 -23.51
C GLY A 122 -2.02 7.99 -23.11
N TYR A 123 -1.70 7.94 -21.81
CA TYR A 123 -0.33 8.10 -21.32
C TYR A 123 0.34 6.74 -21.13
N SER A 124 1.63 6.69 -21.42
CA SER A 124 2.47 5.50 -21.25
C SER A 124 3.78 5.89 -20.59
N GLN A 125 4.28 5.01 -19.72
CA GLN A 125 5.60 5.12 -19.09
C GLN A 125 6.62 4.20 -19.79
N TYR A 126 6.52 4.06 -21.11
CA TYR A 126 7.24 3.06 -21.91
C TYR A 126 8.72 2.89 -21.52
N ASP A 127 9.50 3.97 -21.42
CA ASP A 127 10.92 3.87 -21.10
C ASP A 127 11.17 3.35 -19.67
N ILE A 128 10.31 3.73 -18.71
CA ILE A 128 10.39 3.28 -17.31
C ILE A 128 9.98 1.81 -17.23
N ASP A 129 8.88 1.46 -17.89
CA ASP A 129 8.38 0.08 -17.95
C ASP A 129 9.40 -0.85 -18.61
N LYS A 130 10.02 -0.39 -19.70
CA LYS A 130 11.05 -1.15 -20.41
C LYS A 130 12.27 -1.41 -19.53
N GLN A 131 12.80 -0.40 -18.83
CA GLN A 131 13.92 -0.58 -17.90
C GLN A 131 13.58 -1.60 -16.80
N PHE A 132 12.36 -1.55 -16.26
CA PHE A 132 11.90 -2.50 -15.28
C PHE A 132 11.83 -3.93 -15.85
N ILE A 133 11.23 -4.09 -17.04
CA ILE A 133 11.09 -5.39 -17.72
C ILE A 133 12.47 -5.97 -18.04
N ASP A 134 13.38 -5.18 -18.61
CA ASP A 134 14.72 -5.61 -19.00
C ASP A 134 15.49 -6.11 -17.76
N ASN A 135 15.38 -5.42 -16.62
CA ASN A 135 15.96 -5.87 -15.35
C ASN A 135 15.39 -7.23 -14.91
N ILE A 136 14.08 -7.49 -15.04
CA ILE A 136 13.53 -8.80 -14.68
C ILE A 136 14.01 -9.90 -15.63
N VAL A 137 14.09 -9.60 -16.93
CA VAL A 137 14.59 -10.56 -17.94
C VAL A 137 16.04 -10.95 -17.65
N GLU A 138 16.90 -9.99 -17.34
CA GLU A 138 18.32 -10.22 -16.98
C GLU A 138 18.48 -11.08 -15.72
N ASN A 139 17.52 -11.01 -14.80
CA ASN A 139 17.54 -11.76 -13.54
C ASN A 139 16.74 -13.08 -13.60
N CYS A 140 16.15 -13.44 -14.73
CA CYS A 140 15.24 -14.58 -14.84
C CYS A 140 15.93 -15.95 -14.66
N ASP A 141 17.26 -16.03 -14.83
CA ASP A 141 18.07 -17.23 -14.57
C ASP A 141 18.69 -17.25 -13.17
N LYS A 142 18.57 -16.17 -12.40
CA LYS A 142 19.19 -16.10 -11.08
C LYS A 142 18.40 -16.91 -10.06
N THR A 143 19.14 -17.59 -9.19
CA THR A 143 18.59 -18.18 -7.97
C THR A 143 18.71 -17.18 -6.84
N PHE A 144 17.58 -16.80 -6.27
CA PHE A 144 17.52 -15.92 -5.10
C PHE A 144 17.56 -16.75 -3.81
N VAL A 145 18.14 -16.18 -2.76
CA VAL A 145 18.28 -16.86 -1.46
C VAL A 145 17.62 -16.05 -0.35
N GLY A 146 17.01 -16.75 0.60
CA GLY A 146 16.42 -16.13 1.79
C GLY A 146 15.35 -15.11 1.44
N THR A 147 15.49 -13.89 1.94
CA THR A 147 14.47 -12.83 1.85
C THR A 147 14.46 -12.13 0.49
N GLU A 148 15.48 -12.30 -0.35
CA GLU A 148 15.50 -11.78 -1.73
C GLU A 148 14.34 -12.36 -2.57
N LYS A 149 13.93 -13.60 -2.26
CA LYS A 149 12.79 -14.27 -2.86
C LYS A 149 11.49 -13.47 -2.74
N LEU A 150 11.29 -12.75 -1.63
CA LEU A 150 10.11 -11.91 -1.39
C LEU A 150 10.08 -10.70 -2.32
N ALA A 151 11.21 -10.01 -2.43
CA ALA A 151 11.35 -8.85 -3.31
C ALA A 151 11.14 -9.26 -4.77
N HIS A 152 11.70 -10.41 -5.16
CA HIS A 152 11.51 -10.94 -6.51
C HIS A 152 10.05 -11.31 -6.78
N ALA A 153 9.36 -11.97 -5.85
CA ALA A 153 7.93 -12.27 -6.00
C ALA A 153 7.06 -11.00 -6.14
N ALA A 154 7.37 -9.93 -5.39
CA ALA A 154 6.70 -8.63 -5.52
C ALA A 154 7.00 -7.98 -6.89
N ASN A 155 8.24 -8.10 -7.38
CA ASN A 155 8.60 -7.61 -8.71
C ASN A 155 7.90 -8.39 -9.84
N LEU A 156 7.70 -9.69 -9.70
CA LEU A 156 6.92 -10.50 -10.65
C LEU A 156 5.45 -10.04 -10.68
N LEU A 157 4.87 -9.74 -9.53
CA LEU A 157 3.53 -9.15 -9.46
C LEU A 157 3.50 -7.81 -10.19
N GLU A 158 4.44 -6.92 -9.91
CA GLU A 158 4.52 -5.61 -10.57
C GLU A 158 4.75 -5.74 -12.09
N LEU A 159 5.57 -6.69 -12.54
CA LEU A 159 5.76 -7.00 -13.96
C LEU A 159 4.43 -7.41 -14.61
N TYR A 160 3.65 -8.27 -13.96
CA TYR A 160 2.33 -8.67 -14.46
C TYR A 160 1.41 -7.47 -14.64
N LEU A 161 1.42 -6.52 -13.70
CA LEU A 161 0.58 -5.34 -13.74
C LEU A 161 0.99 -4.37 -14.86
N ARG A 162 2.29 -4.26 -15.14
CA ARG A 162 2.84 -3.43 -16.23
C ARG A 162 2.64 -4.05 -17.61
N SER A 163 2.93 -5.35 -17.73
CA SER A 163 3.00 -6.07 -19.00
C SER A 163 2.69 -7.56 -18.78
N PRO A 164 1.39 -7.94 -18.75
CA PRO A 164 0.98 -9.33 -18.61
C PRO A 164 1.66 -10.25 -19.64
N GLU A 165 1.82 -9.77 -20.88
CA GLU A 165 2.44 -10.51 -21.98
C GLU A 165 3.93 -10.79 -21.74
N SER A 166 4.61 -9.95 -20.95
CA SER A 166 6.01 -10.20 -20.57
C SER A 166 6.12 -11.37 -19.60
N ILE A 167 5.17 -11.53 -18.67
CA ILE A 167 5.18 -12.67 -17.75
C ILE A 167 4.90 -13.96 -18.50
N GLU A 168 3.94 -13.98 -19.42
CA GLU A 168 3.58 -15.19 -20.18
C GLU A 168 4.77 -15.76 -20.94
N LYS A 169 5.63 -14.90 -21.49
CA LYS A 169 6.87 -15.31 -22.19
C LYS A 169 7.95 -15.88 -21.29
N LEU A 170 7.93 -15.52 -20.01
CA LEU A 170 8.95 -15.91 -19.03
C LEU A 170 8.47 -17.01 -18.08
N GLU A 171 7.18 -17.34 -18.10
CA GLU A 171 6.52 -18.17 -17.09
C GLU A 171 7.20 -19.53 -16.89
N GLU A 172 7.46 -20.27 -17.97
CA GLU A 172 8.12 -21.58 -17.88
C GLU A 172 9.51 -21.48 -17.23
N LYS A 173 10.25 -20.43 -17.57
CA LYS A 173 11.60 -20.18 -17.08
C LYS A 173 11.59 -19.82 -15.59
N ILE A 174 10.69 -18.91 -15.20
CA ILE A 174 10.50 -18.51 -13.80
C ILE A 174 10.05 -19.72 -12.97
N GLN A 175 9.07 -20.49 -13.44
CA GLN A 175 8.57 -21.66 -12.71
C GLN A 175 9.66 -22.71 -12.48
N ARG A 176 10.57 -22.89 -13.45
CA ARG A 176 11.69 -23.85 -13.35
C ARG A 176 12.78 -23.38 -12.37
N HIS A 177 13.16 -22.11 -12.39
CA HIS A 177 14.33 -21.61 -11.65
C HIS A 177 13.99 -20.91 -10.33
N GLN A 178 12.73 -20.48 -10.15
CA GLN A 178 12.27 -19.55 -9.11
C GLN A 178 10.87 -19.98 -8.61
N ALA A 179 10.71 -21.28 -8.32
CA ALA A 179 9.40 -21.89 -8.04
C ALA A 179 8.69 -21.30 -6.80
N ASP A 180 9.43 -20.98 -5.74
CA ASP A 180 8.87 -20.41 -4.51
C ASP A 180 8.34 -19.00 -4.75
N GLU A 181 9.12 -18.19 -5.45
CA GLU A 181 8.83 -16.82 -5.84
C GLU A 181 7.62 -16.77 -6.77
N TYR A 182 7.58 -17.67 -7.75
CA TYR A 182 6.46 -17.82 -8.68
C TYR A 182 5.18 -18.21 -7.93
N GLN A 183 5.25 -19.16 -7.00
CA GLN A 183 4.09 -19.57 -6.21
C GLN A 183 3.56 -18.41 -5.36
N LEU A 184 4.43 -17.66 -4.69
CA LEU A 184 4.03 -16.47 -3.94
C LEU A 184 3.44 -15.39 -4.85
N PHE A 185 4.03 -15.16 -6.03
CA PHE A 185 3.49 -14.26 -7.05
C PHE A 185 2.05 -14.65 -7.44
N ILE A 186 1.80 -15.92 -7.80
CA ILE A 186 0.46 -16.39 -8.20
C ILE A 186 -0.55 -16.17 -7.09
N GLU A 187 -0.15 -16.45 -5.86
CA GLU A 187 -0.97 -16.27 -4.68
C GLU A 187 -1.33 -14.80 -4.40
N MET A 188 -0.38 -13.87 -4.58
CA MET A 188 -0.62 -12.44 -4.47
C MET A 188 -1.48 -11.93 -5.64
N LYS A 189 -1.15 -12.32 -6.87
CA LYS A 189 -1.91 -11.99 -8.09
C LYS A 189 -3.38 -12.34 -7.94
N ASN A 190 -3.68 -13.57 -7.55
CA ASN A 190 -5.06 -14.04 -7.38
C ASN A 190 -5.83 -13.28 -6.30
N SER A 191 -5.12 -12.68 -5.33
CA SER A 191 -5.74 -11.85 -4.29
C SER A 191 -6.07 -10.44 -4.81
N ILE A 192 -5.22 -9.89 -5.70
CA ILE A 192 -5.36 -8.54 -6.25
C ILE A 192 -6.36 -8.48 -7.41
N LEU A 193 -6.37 -9.47 -8.31
CA LEU A 193 -7.21 -9.45 -9.53
C LEU A 193 -8.72 -9.46 -9.31
N GLN A 194 -9.16 -9.67 -8.07
CA GLN A 194 -10.58 -9.67 -7.71
C GLN A 194 -11.02 -8.33 -7.11
N VAL A 195 -10.12 -7.35 -7.00
CA VAL A 195 -10.41 -6.07 -6.37
C VAL A 195 -11.08 -5.15 -7.37
N SER A 196 -12.27 -4.65 -7.02
CA SER A 196 -12.98 -3.60 -7.76
C SER A 196 -13.39 -2.43 -6.86
N THR A 197 -13.49 -2.66 -5.55
CA THR A 197 -13.92 -1.66 -4.56
C THR A 197 -12.89 -1.44 -3.46
N PRO A 198 -12.93 -0.31 -2.74
CA PRO A 198 -12.06 -0.08 -1.59
C PRO A 198 -12.14 -1.16 -0.50
N LEU A 199 -13.35 -1.67 -0.22
CA LEU A 199 -13.55 -2.74 0.77
C LEU A 199 -12.89 -4.06 0.33
N GLU A 200 -12.98 -4.39 -0.95
CA GLU A 200 -12.28 -5.57 -1.51
C GLU A 200 -10.77 -5.40 -1.46
N MET A 201 -10.25 -4.19 -1.74
CA MET A 201 -8.83 -3.89 -1.64
C MET A 201 -8.33 -4.11 -0.21
N ARG A 202 -9.07 -3.62 0.79
CA ARG A 202 -8.76 -3.86 2.21
C ARG A 202 -8.70 -5.35 2.56
N ARG A 203 -9.68 -6.14 2.11
CA ARG A 203 -9.71 -7.60 2.33
C ARG A 203 -8.56 -8.31 1.61
N ALA A 204 -8.20 -7.84 0.43
CA ALA A 204 -7.08 -8.38 -0.34
C ALA A 204 -5.72 -8.07 0.32
N TYR A 205 -5.54 -6.89 0.93
CA TYR A 205 -4.36 -6.60 1.76
C TYR A 205 -4.20 -7.64 2.87
N ALA A 206 -5.27 -7.94 3.63
CA ALA A 206 -5.21 -8.93 4.71
C ALA A 206 -4.71 -10.30 4.20
N LYS A 207 -5.25 -10.76 3.06
CA LYS A 207 -4.81 -12.01 2.41
C LYS A 207 -3.34 -11.97 1.98
N VAL A 208 -2.91 -10.88 1.34
CA VAL A 208 -1.53 -10.73 0.88
C VAL A 208 -0.55 -10.67 2.06
N LEU A 209 -0.88 -9.91 3.10
CA LEU A 209 -0.05 -9.82 4.31
C LEU A 209 0.08 -11.16 5.03
N MET A 210 -0.99 -11.96 5.09
CA MET A 210 -0.92 -13.33 5.62
C MET A 210 0.00 -14.22 4.77
N LYS A 211 -0.12 -14.17 3.44
CA LYS A 211 0.74 -14.94 2.52
C LYS A 211 2.22 -14.58 2.63
N LEU A 212 2.52 -13.29 2.74
CA LEU A 212 3.88 -12.80 2.99
C LEU A 212 4.40 -13.32 4.33
N ASN A 213 3.58 -13.27 5.39
CA ASN A 213 3.96 -13.78 6.70
C ASN A 213 4.23 -15.30 6.69
N GLU A 214 3.37 -16.08 6.02
CA GLU A 214 3.57 -17.52 5.83
C GLU A 214 4.85 -17.84 5.05
N PHE A 215 5.15 -17.06 4.01
CA PHE A 215 6.37 -17.22 3.22
C PHE A 215 7.62 -16.90 4.04
N VAL A 216 7.63 -15.78 4.77
CA VAL A 216 8.72 -15.41 5.69
C VAL A 216 8.92 -16.52 6.72
N PHE A 217 7.85 -17.03 7.33
CA PHE A 217 7.94 -18.10 8.32
C PHE A 217 8.51 -19.38 7.72
N LYS A 218 8.16 -19.75 6.49
CA LYS A 218 8.73 -20.93 5.81
C LYS A 218 10.26 -20.83 5.72
N ILE A 219 10.78 -19.66 5.35
CA ILE A 219 12.20 -19.40 5.11
C ILE A 219 12.99 -19.18 6.40
N THR A 220 12.45 -18.38 7.34
CA THR A 220 13.19 -17.86 8.50
C THR A 220 12.77 -18.50 9.82
N LYS A 221 11.61 -19.16 9.86
CA LYS A 221 10.91 -19.60 11.09
C LYS A 221 10.48 -18.47 12.02
N GLU A 222 10.48 -17.23 11.54
CA GLU A 222 9.99 -16.06 12.28
C GLU A 222 8.55 -15.73 11.89
N SER A 223 7.70 -15.44 12.89
CA SER A 223 6.36 -14.92 12.66
C SER A 223 6.37 -13.40 12.86
N LEU A 224 6.17 -12.65 11.77
CA LEU A 224 6.17 -11.19 11.81
C LEU A 224 4.80 -10.61 12.18
N TYR A 225 3.73 -11.40 12.08
CA TYR A 225 2.35 -10.98 12.36
C TYR A 225 1.92 -9.78 11.50
N LEU A 226 2.26 -9.77 10.21
CA LEU A 226 2.09 -8.62 9.31
C LEU A 226 0.65 -8.07 9.26
N ASN A 227 -0.36 -8.94 9.30
CA ASN A 227 -1.78 -8.53 9.33
C ASN A 227 -2.19 -7.80 10.64
N ILE A 228 -1.36 -7.89 11.68
CA ILE A 228 -1.54 -7.24 12.97
C ILE A 228 -0.68 -5.98 13.07
N ILE A 229 0.59 -6.05 12.64
CA ILE A 229 1.55 -4.96 12.84
C ILE A 229 1.56 -3.92 11.72
N ILE A 230 0.88 -4.18 10.60
CA ILE A 230 0.64 -3.21 9.54
C ILE A 230 -0.80 -2.72 9.65
N LEU A 231 -0.99 -1.42 9.76
CA LEU A 231 -2.32 -0.82 9.69
C LEU A 231 -2.71 -0.72 8.23
N VAL A 232 -3.90 -1.20 7.93
CA VAL A 232 -4.60 -0.90 6.69
C VAL A 232 -5.75 0.01 7.08
N SER A 233 -5.96 1.11 6.36
CA SER A 233 -6.99 2.07 6.75
C SER A 233 -8.38 1.42 6.81
N PRO A 234 -9.16 1.69 7.86
CA PRO A 234 -10.47 1.09 8.09
C PRO A 234 -11.46 1.47 6.99
N ILE A 235 -12.27 0.50 6.55
CA ILE A 235 -13.40 0.72 5.64
C ILE A 235 -14.55 -0.12 6.16
N PHE A 236 -15.58 0.53 6.67
CA PHE A 236 -16.76 -0.14 7.25
C PHE A 236 -18.00 0.14 6.41
N PRO A 237 -18.90 -0.84 6.25
CA PRO A 237 -20.24 -0.61 5.70
C PRO A 237 -21.02 0.40 6.55
N ASP A 238 -21.91 1.16 5.91
CA ASP A 238 -22.67 2.20 6.62
C ASP A 238 -23.49 1.66 7.80
N SER A 239 -23.98 0.42 7.68
CA SER A 239 -24.72 -0.28 8.73
C SER A 239 -23.92 -0.49 10.02
N TYR A 240 -22.59 -0.44 9.99
CA TYR A 240 -21.76 -0.67 11.17
C TYR A 240 -21.62 0.60 12.03
N TYR A 241 -21.80 1.80 11.47
CA TYR A 241 -21.50 3.05 12.17
C TYR A 241 -22.37 3.33 13.39
N GLU A 242 -23.61 2.83 13.40
CA GLU A 242 -24.57 3.05 14.48
C GLU A 242 -24.59 1.92 15.53
N GLU A 243 -23.86 0.84 15.26
CA GLU A 243 -23.70 -0.29 16.17
C GLU A 243 -22.55 -0.05 17.16
N PRO A 244 -22.56 -0.71 18.33
CA PRO A 244 -21.41 -0.73 19.24
C PRO A 244 -20.12 -1.10 18.49
N ALA A 245 -19.02 -0.36 18.71
CA ALA A 245 -17.76 -0.58 18.01
C ALA A 245 -17.22 -2.01 18.24
N SER A 246 -17.49 -2.60 19.41
CA SER A 246 -17.15 -3.98 19.75
C SER A 246 -17.84 -5.02 18.86
N ASN A 247 -18.89 -4.68 18.11
CA ASN A 247 -19.53 -5.61 17.18
C ASN A 247 -18.64 -5.88 15.96
N SER A 248 -17.93 -4.86 15.46
CA SER A 248 -17.04 -4.96 14.30
C SER A 248 -15.55 -5.00 14.66
N LEU A 249 -15.17 -4.54 15.85
CA LEU A 249 -13.79 -4.40 16.28
C LEU A 249 -13.46 -5.27 17.49
N TYR A 250 -12.20 -5.65 17.61
CA TYR A 250 -11.66 -6.26 18.82
C TYR A 250 -10.21 -5.83 19.06
N THR A 251 -9.72 -5.99 20.28
CA THR A 251 -8.35 -5.60 20.63
C THR A 251 -7.43 -6.80 20.78
N LEU A 252 -6.15 -6.58 20.47
CA LEU A 252 -5.05 -7.49 20.72
C LEU A 252 -3.86 -6.72 21.29
N LYS A 253 -3.14 -7.33 22.22
CA LYS A 253 -1.89 -6.78 22.76
C LYS A 253 -0.76 -7.78 22.55
N LEU A 254 0.26 -7.37 21.80
CA LEU A 254 1.44 -8.19 21.53
C LEU A 254 2.53 -7.86 22.55
N ASN A 255 3.20 -8.91 23.06
CA ASN A 255 4.34 -8.72 23.94
C ASN A 255 5.45 -7.94 23.23
N GLY A 256 6.07 -6.99 23.93
CA GLY A 256 7.14 -6.14 23.38
C GLY A 256 6.68 -4.90 22.64
N TYR A 257 5.36 -4.69 22.48
CA TYR A 257 4.81 -3.49 21.85
C TYR A 257 4.01 -2.64 22.87
N PRO A 258 4.18 -1.30 22.89
CA PRO A 258 3.43 -0.43 23.78
C PRO A 258 1.99 -0.15 23.32
N HIS A 259 1.60 -0.65 22.14
CA HIS A 259 0.31 -0.37 21.53
C HIS A 259 -0.71 -1.45 21.84
N VAL A 260 -1.97 -1.04 21.97
CA VAL A 260 -3.13 -1.91 21.79
C VAL A 260 -3.51 -1.86 20.31
N PHE A 261 -3.46 -3.02 19.67
CA PHE A 261 -3.86 -3.20 18.28
C PHE A 261 -5.38 -3.35 18.25
N VAL A 262 -6.07 -2.53 17.46
CA VAL A 262 -7.51 -2.66 17.21
C VAL A 262 -7.69 -3.26 15.82
N LEU A 263 -8.30 -4.44 15.76
CA LEU A 263 -8.49 -5.22 14.55
C LEU A 263 -9.96 -5.26 14.17
N ASP A 264 -10.19 -5.20 12.87
CA ASP A 264 -11.48 -5.50 12.26
C ASP A 264 -11.72 -7.01 12.29
N LYS A 265 -12.87 -7.43 12.82
CA LYS A 265 -13.27 -8.83 12.97
C LYS A 265 -13.48 -9.54 11.63
N ASP A 266 -13.95 -8.83 10.61
CA ASP A 266 -14.29 -9.44 9.32
C ASP A 266 -13.03 -9.82 8.53
N SER A 267 -11.97 -9.04 8.68
CA SER A 267 -10.73 -9.20 7.92
C SER A 267 -9.53 -9.65 8.76
N ASN A 268 -9.67 -9.68 10.09
CA ASN A 268 -8.57 -9.93 11.02
C ASN A 268 -7.35 -9.02 10.75
N GLN A 269 -7.62 -7.78 10.35
CA GLN A 269 -6.62 -6.80 9.93
C GLN A 269 -6.63 -5.61 10.88
N CYS A 270 -5.44 -5.15 11.27
CA CYS A 270 -5.30 -3.97 12.10
C CYS A 270 -5.83 -2.72 11.39
N CYS A 271 -6.71 -2.00 12.08
CA CYS A 271 -7.31 -0.73 11.66
C CYS A 271 -6.72 0.46 12.40
N TYR A 272 -6.36 0.27 13.68
CA TYR A 272 -5.87 1.31 14.55
C TYR A 272 -4.82 0.77 15.50
N PHE A 273 -3.82 1.58 15.80
CA PHE A 273 -2.89 1.36 16.91
C PHE A 273 -3.13 2.43 17.95
N LEU A 274 -3.48 2.02 19.18
CA LEU A 274 -3.73 2.95 20.27
C LEU A 274 -2.59 2.88 21.28
N SER A 275 -2.03 4.02 21.65
CA SER A 275 -1.01 4.14 22.70
C SER A 275 -1.23 5.41 23.52
N ASN A 276 -0.63 5.47 24.71
CA ASN A 276 -0.63 6.67 25.51
C ASN A 276 0.61 7.53 25.19
N SER A 277 0.58 8.25 24.06
CA SER A 277 1.73 9.02 23.56
C SER A 277 3.01 8.18 23.42
N GLY A 278 2.88 6.99 22.82
CA GLY A 278 3.97 6.02 22.67
C GLY A 278 4.27 5.19 23.93
N LYS A 279 3.57 5.43 25.05
CA LYS A 279 3.62 4.58 26.25
C LYS A 279 2.57 3.49 26.22
N ASP A 280 2.80 2.49 27.06
CA ASP A 280 1.92 1.34 27.19
C ASP A 280 0.49 1.75 27.56
N LEU A 281 -0.48 1.21 26.82
CA LEU A 281 -1.91 1.44 27.03
C LEU A 281 -2.56 0.15 27.54
N ASP A 282 -3.41 0.25 28.57
CA ASP A 282 -4.15 -0.90 29.07
C ASP A 282 -5.17 -1.37 28.04
N LYS A 283 -5.10 -2.66 27.68
CA LYS A 283 -6.06 -3.30 26.77
C LYS A 283 -7.48 -3.21 27.31
N SER A 284 -7.66 -3.37 28.62
CA SER A 284 -8.98 -3.36 29.29
C SER A 284 -9.66 -2.00 29.15
N TYR A 285 -8.88 -0.92 29.15
CA TYR A 285 -9.37 0.43 28.92
C TYR A 285 -9.92 0.57 27.48
N VAL A 286 -9.18 0.09 26.48
CA VAL A 286 -9.64 0.12 25.09
C VAL A 286 -10.86 -0.79 24.87
N ASP A 287 -10.88 -1.97 25.47
CA ASP A 287 -12.04 -2.87 25.41
C ASP A 287 -13.31 -2.20 25.94
N ASN A 288 -13.22 -1.48 27.06
CA ASN A 288 -14.33 -0.72 27.62
C ASN A 288 -14.80 0.39 26.66
N ILE A 289 -13.87 1.09 25.99
CA ILE A 289 -14.23 2.10 24.97
C ILE A 289 -15.01 1.43 23.83
N LEU A 290 -14.51 0.31 23.29
CA LEU A 290 -15.17 -0.35 22.16
C LEU A 290 -16.59 -0.83 22.51
N GLN A 291 -16.85 -1.22 23.77
CA GLN A 291 -18.17 -1.66 24.22
C GLN A 291 -19.14 -0.49 24.45
N GLN A 292 -18.66 0.66 24.89
CA GLN A 292 -19.51 1.79 25.28
C GLN A 292 -19.88 2.71 24.11
N PHE A 293 -18.99 2.82 23.11
CA PHE A 293 -19.17 3.75 22.00
C PHE A 293 -19.70 3.06 20.76
N LYS A 294 -20.55 3.78 20.02
CA LYS A 294 -20.84 3.44 18.63
C LYS A 294 -19.57 3.50 17.80
N LEU A 295 -19.51 2.75 16.71
CA LEU A 295 -18.36 2.78 15.81
C LEU A 295 -18.09 4.20 15.28
N SER A 296 -19.12 4.96 14.88
CA SER A 296 -18.96 6.33 14.41
C SER A 296 -18.33 7.26 15.45
N ASP A 297 -18.73 7.13 16.71
CA ASP A 297 -18.21 7.95 17.81
C ASP A 297 -16.78 7.56 18.15
N PHE A 298 -16.46 6.27 18.18
CA PHE A 298 -15.08 5.78 18.34
C PHE A 298 -14.16 6.34 17.25
N ILE A 299 -14.59 6.32 15.99
CA ILE A 299 -13.81 6.86 14.86
C ILE A 299 -13.58 8.37 15.03
N LYS A 300 -14.60 9.12 15.43
CA LYS A 300 -14.47 10.56 15.68
C LYS A 300 -13.52 10.88 16.83
N MET A 301 -13.43 10.02 17.85
CA MET A 301 -12.48 10.20 18.95
C MET A 301 -11.01 10.03 18.52
N LEU A 302 -10.75 9.35 17.40
CA LEU A 302 -9.41 9.08 16.88
C LEU A 302 -8.90 10.14 15.89
N GLY A 303 -9.79 10.98 15.35
CA GLY A 303 -9.48 12.03 14.37
C GLY A 303 -9.30 13.41 15.00
#